data_AF-A0A947S0R8-F1
#
_entry.id   AF-A0A947S0R8-F1
#
_cell.length_a   1.000
_cell.length_b   1.000
_cell.length_c   1.000
_cell.angle_alpha   90.00
_cell.angle_beta   90.00
_cell.angle_gamma   90.00
#
_symmetry.space_group_name_H-M   'P 1'
#
loop_
_entity.id
_entity.type
_entity.pdbx_description
1 polymer ?
#
loop_
_entity_poly.entity_id
_entity_poly.type
_entity_poly.pdbx_seq_one_letter_code
_entity_poly.pdbx_strand_id
1 'polypeptide(L)'
;MLKRTLLTVLLAAAVISFGGVDPEAQEAPEKAGQERLSREDMMSRVIGIFQHRLDVLAAMPDLRYEKNPSGGIDYFYKGVKVEELDDEALFGLLKIVNSQVSWHNLQKLQKQLKDLKETEDINKAGKR
;
A
#
# COMPACT_ATOMS: atom_id res chain seq x y z
N MET A 1 -2.57 48.16 7.98
CA MET A 1 -1.77 47.24 8.81
C MET A 1 -2.55 46.90 10.07
N LEU A 2 -3.16 45.72 10.14
CA LEU A 2 -3.62 45.15 11.41
C LEU A 2 -3.59 43.62 11.30
N LYS A 3 -2.74 43.04 12.15
CA LYS A 3 -2.48 41.63 12.35
C LYS A 3 -3.78 40.93 12.74
N ARG A 4 -4.17 39.84 12.05
CA ARG A 4 -5.16 38.89 12.57
C ARG A 4 -4.46 37.62 12.99
N THR A 5 -4.29 37.58 14.30
CA THR A 5 -3.82 36.52 15.17
C THR A 5 -4.65 35.25 14.98
N LEU A 6 -3.95 34.12 15.01
CA LEU A 6 -4.47 32.77 15.19
C LEU A 6 -5.47 32.74 16.37
N LEU A 7 -6.63 32.13 16.17
CA LEU A 7 -7.49 31.68 17.26
C LEU A 7 -7.88 30.22 17.03
N THR A 8 -7.04 29.36 17.59
CA THR A 8 -7.35 27.98 17.93
C THR A 8 -8.42 28.02 19.03
N VAL A 9 -9.62 27.52 18.77
CA VAL A 9 -10.61 27.25 19.82
C VAL A 9 -11.04 25.81 19.72
N LEU A 10 -10.69 25.08 20.79
CA LEU A 10 -11.12 23.74 21.11
C LEU A 10 -12.65 23.63 21.02
N LEU A 11 -13.14 22.62 20.30
CA LEU A 11 -14.48 22.11 20.52
C LEU A 11 -14.34 20.75 21.22
N ALA A 12 -14.35 20.78 22.55
CA ALA A 12 -14.51 19.61 23.39
C ALA A 12 -15.96 19.54 23.89
N ALA A 13 -16.51 18.33 23.81
CA ALA A 13 -17.56 17.77 24.66
C ALA A 13 -18.96 18.41 24.66
N ALA A 14 -19.88 17.74 23.94
CA ALA A 14 -21.26 17.55 24.37
C ALA A 14 -21.47 16.02 24.46
N VAL A 15 -21.33 15.42 25.64
CA VAL A 15 -22.42 15.12 26.59
C VAL A 15 -23.49 14.22 25.96
N ILE A 16 -23.35 12.91 26.17
CA ILE A 16 -24.49 12.01 26.39
C ILE A 16 -24.11 11.13 27.58
N SER A 17 -24.65 11.50 28.75
CA SER A 17 -24.68 10.67 29.95
C SER A 17 -25.85 9.71 29.85
N PHE A 18 -25.60 8.41 29.95
CA PHE A 18 -26.53 7.46 30.57
C PHE A 18 -25.77 6.17 30.95
N GLY A 19 -25.83 5.80 32.22
CA GLY A 19 -25.50 4.46 32.73
C GLY A 19 -24.03 4.27 33.10
N GLY A 20 -23.76 4.24 34.40
CA GLY A 20 -22.43 4.03 34.96
C GLY A 20 -21.76 2.74 34.48
N VAL A 21 -20.52 2.89 34.01
CA VAL A 21 -19.47 1.88 34.02
C VAL A 21 -18.18 2.66 34.33
N ASP A 22 -17.41 2.13 35.28
CA ASP A 22 -16.19 2.71 35.82
C ASP A 22 -15.22 3.26 34.75
N PRO A 23 -14.48 4.36 35.05
CA PRO A 23 -13.40 4.84 34.20
C PRO A 23 -12.17 3.95 34.39
N GLU A 24 -12.29 2.66 34.09
CA GLU A 24 -11.12 1.85 33.80
C GLU A 24 -10.46 2.41 32.56
N ALA A 25 -9.17 2.69 32.71
CA ALA A 25 -8.28 3.22 31.71
C ALA A 25 -8.55 2.64 30.32
N GLN A 26 -9.21 3.43 29.46
CA GLN A 26 -9.01 3.31 28.03
C GLN A 26 -7.60 3.82 27.76
N GLU A 27 -6.61 2.95 28.01
CA GLU A 27 -5.34 3.03 27.31
C GLU A 27 -5.69 3.09 25.83
N ALA A 28 -5.48 4.28 25.25
CA ALA A 28 -5.44 4.43 23.81
C ALA A 28 -4.56 3.29 23.28
N PRO A 29 -5.01 2.52 22.27
CA PRO A 29 -4.20 1.42 21.76
C PRO A 29 -2.85 2.01 21.40
N GLU A 30 -1.84 1.64 22.19
CA GLU A 30 -0.45 2.01 21.94
C GLU A 30 -0.23 1.72 20.47
N LYS A 31 0.19 2.73 19.72
CA LYS A 31 0.48 2.59 18.29
C LYS A 31 1.38 1.38 18.17
N ALA A 32 0.81 0.26 17.71
CA ALA A 32 1.53 -0.97 17.45
C ALA A 32 2.83 -0.56 16.79
N GLY A 33 3.95 -0.81 17.46
CA GLY A 33 5.25 -0.30 17.06
C GLY A 33 5.41 -0.58 15.57
N GLN A 34 5.30 0.46 14.74
CA GLN A 34 5.61 0.34 13.33
C GLN A 34 7.10 0.13 13.30
N GLU A 35 7.50 -1.14 13.30
CA GLU A 35 8.85 -1.55 13.03
C GLU A 35 9.23 -0.85 11.73
N ARG A 36 10.07 0.17 11.85
CA ARG A 36 10.50 0.96 10.69
C ARG A 36 11.30 0.00 9.85
N LEU A 37 10.74 -0.37 8.69
CA LEU A 37 11.43 -1.19 7.71
C LEU A 37 12.80 -0.59 7.44
N SER A 38 13.84 -1.42 7.52
CA SER A 38 15.18 -0.98 7.17
C SER A 38 15.23 -0.63 5.68
N ARG A 39 16.19 0.22 5.30
CA ARG A 39 16.44 0.55 3.88
C ARG A 39 16.69 -0.71 3.06
N GLU A 40 17.48 -1.63 3.60
CA GLU A 40 17.81 -2.92 2.97
C GLU A 40 16.56 -3.78 2.75
N ASP A 41 15.66 -3.84 3.72
CA ASP A 41 14.40 -4.59 3.60
C ASP A 41 13.47 -3.97 2.56
N MET A 42 13.33 -2.65 2.57
CA MET A 42 12.56 -1.94 1.54
C MET A 42 13.14 -2.24 0.16
N MET A 43 14.47 -2.27 0.07
CA MET A 43 15.14 -2.49 -1.20
C MET A 43 15.02 -3.90 -1.74
N SER A 44 15.26 -4.88 -0.90
CA SER A 44 15.06 -6.29 -1.22
C SER A 44 13.62 -6.54 -1.71
N ARG A 45 12.61 -5.96 -1.03
CA ARG A 45 11.21 -6.11 -1.41
C ARG A 45 10.89 -5.47 -2.76
N VAL A 46 11.30 -4.21 -2.97
CA VAL A 46 11.04 -3.50 -4.23
C VAL A 46 11.68 -4.23 -5.41
N ILE A 47 12.97 -4.57 -5.30
CA ILE A 47 13.71 -5.27 -6.36
C ILE A 47 13.14 -6.67 -6.61
N GLY A 48 12.79 -7.41 -5.55
CA GLY A 48 12.15 -8.72 -5.66
C GLY A 48 10.82 -8.64 -6.41
N ILE A 49 10.01 -7.60 -6.17
CA ILE A 49 8.77 -7.41 -6.94
C ILE A 49 9.10 -7.12 -8.41
N PHE A 50 10.05 -6.25 -8.70
CA PHE A 50 10.42 -5.92 -10.08
C PHE A 50 10.93 -7.12 -10.88
N GLN A 51 11.68 -8.02 -10.25
CA GLN A 51 12.21 -9.22 -10.89
C GLN A 51 11.13 -10.27 -11.22
N HIS A 52 10.05 -10.33 -10.44
CA HIS A 52 9.04 -11.39 -10.57
C HIS A 52 7.69 -10.91 -11.12
N ARG A 53 7.45 -9.59 -11.16
CA ARG A 53 6.14 -9.00 -11.47
C ARG A 53 6.24 -7.99 -12.61
N LEU A 54 6.45 -8.49 -13.82
CA LEU A 54 6.45 -7.66 -15.04
C LEU A 54 5.10 -6.93 -15.25
N ASP A 55 4.00 -7.49 -14.73
CA ASP A 55 2.68 -6.86 -14.69
C ASP A 55 2.68 -5.55 -13.89
N VAL A 56 3.44 -5.50 -12.79
CA VAL A 56 3.59 -4.29 -11.97
C VAL A 56 4.44 -3.26 -12.69
N LEU A 57 5.52 -3.69 -13.37
CA LEU A 57 6.34 -2.80 -14.20
C LEU A 57 5.50 -2.14 -15.29
N ALA A 58 4.67 -2.91 -15.99
CA ALA A 58 3.80 -2.39 -17.04
C ALA A 58 2.76 -1.38 -16.53
N ALA A 59 2.33 -1.50 -15.27
CA ALA A 59 1.39 -0.58 -14.63
C ALA A 59 2.04 0.72 -14.13
N MET A 60 3.37 0.81 -14.13
CA MET A 60 4.14 1.94 -13.58
C MET A 60 4.93 2.66 -14.69
N PRO A 61 4.36 3.69 -15.35
CA PRO A 61 5.00 4.36 -16.48
C PRO A 61 6.29 5.13 -16.11
N ASP A 62 6.40 5.54 -14.85
CA ASP A 62 7.58 6.23 -14.31
C ASP A 62 8.72 5.28 -13.94
N LEU A 63 8.50 3.97 -14.04
CA LEU A 63 9.48 2.95 -13.71
C LEU A 63 10.09 2.40 -15.00
N ARG A 64 11.42 2.43 -15.08
CA ARG A 64 12.20 1.94 -16.21
C ARG A 64 13.29 0.99 -15.71
N TYR A 65 13.74 0.12 -16.60
CA TYR A 65 14.87 -0.75 -16.33
C TYR A 65 15.85 -0.71 -17.48
N GLU A 66 17.13 -0.77 -17.16
CA GLU A 66 18.22 -0.79 -18.13
C GLU A 66 19.18 -1.93 -17.81
N LYS A 67 19.74 -2.57 -18.84
CA LYS A 67 20.73 -3.62 -18.64
C LYS A 67 22.09 -2.97 -18.44
N ASN A 68 22.73 -3.26 -17.32
CA ASN A 68 24.04 -2.70 -17.01
C ASN A 68 25.16 -3.47 -17.77
N PRO A 69 26.36 -2.86 -17.91
CA PRO A 69 27.48 -3.48 -18.62
C PRO A 69 27.94 -4.81 -18.01
N SER A 70 27.70 -5.00 -16.71
CA SER A 70 28.03 -6.22 -15.96
C SER A 70 27.00 -7.35 -16.14
N GLY A 71 25.93 -7.12 -16.92
CA GLY A 71 24.87 -8.09 -17.19
C GLY A 71 23.70 -8.09 -16.19
N GLY A 72 23.74 -7.23 -15.17
CA GLY A 72 22.63 -6.97 -14.24
C GLY A 72 21.58 -6.00 -14.80
N ILE A 73 20.55 -5.74 -13.98
CA ILE A 73 19.45 -4.82 -14.32
C ILE A 73 19.45 -3.68 -13.31
N ASP A 74 19.58 -2.45 -13.79
CA ASP A 74 19.40 -1.23 -13.01
C ASP A 74 17.95 -0.74 -13.18
N TYR A 75 17.32 -0.37 -12.07
CA TYR A 75 15.96 0.15 -12.07
C TYR A 75 15.97 1.65 -11.78
N PHE A 76 15.13 2.38 -12.52
CA PHE A 76 15.00 3.84 -12.42
C PHE A 76 13.55 4.21 -12.17
N TYR A 77 13.30 5.02 -11.14
CA TYR A 77 11.98 5.55 -10.82
C TYR A 77 12.00 7.07 -10.93
N LYS A 78 11.16 7.64 -11.80
CA LYS A 78 11.11 9.08 -12.10
C LYS A 78 12.48 9.64 -12.52
N GLY A 79 13.27 8.83 -13.23
CA GLY A 79 14.60 9.21 -13.72
C GLY A 79 15.74 9.07 -12.70
N VAL A 80 15.47 8.64 -11.47
CA VAL A 80 16.48 8.42 -10.43
C VAL A 80 16.70 6.92 -10.25
N LYS A 81 17.96 6.50 -10.09
CA LYS A 81 18.26 5.09 -9.83
C LYS A 81 17.63 4.70 -8.49
N VAL A 82 16.93 3.57 -8.45
CA VAL A 82 16.20 3.12 -7.26
C VAL A 82 17.12 2.98 -6.04
N GLU A 83 18.37 2.57 -6.25
CA GLU A 83 19.41 2.47 -5.21
C GLU A 83 19.82 3.83 -4.62
N GLU A 84 19.62 4.93 -5.37
CA GLU A 84 19.99 6.30 -5.01
C GLU A 84 18.84 7.08 -4.36
N LEU A 85 17.64 6.53 -4.31
CA LEU A 85 16.48 7.16 -3.66
C LEU A 85 16.72 7.34 -2.17
N ASP A 86 16.30 8.46 -1.58
CA ASP A 86 16.27 8.58 -0.12
C ASP A 86 15.24 7.63 0.51
N ASP A 87 15.32 7.43 1.83
CA ASP A 87 14.46 6.45 2.53
C ASP A 87 12.96 6.79 2.41
N GLU A 88 12.60 8.07 2.33
CA GLU A 88 11.21 8.51 2.22
C GLU A 88 10.65 8.22 0.83
N ALA A 89 11.40 8.56 -0.23
CA ALA A 89 11.08 8.24 -1.61
C ALA A 89 11.05 6.72 -1.83
N LEU A 90 11.96 5.99 -1.20
CA LEU A 90 12.00 4.54 -1.25
C LEU A 90 10.78 3.89 -0.63
N PHE A 91 10.40 4.36 0.56
CA PHE A 91 9.20 3.91 1.23
C PHE A 91 7.94 4.27 0.43
N GLY A 92 7.91 5.46 -0.17
CA GLY A 92 6.85 5.89 -1.09
C GLY A 92 6.74 4.96 -2.30
N LEU A 93 7.86 4.62 -2.92
CA LEU A 93 7.91 3.66 -4.02
C LEU A 93 7.37 2.29 -3.58
N LEU A 94 7.84 1.76 -2.45
CA LEU A 94 7.36 0.49 -1.90
C LEU A 94 5.84 0.47 -1.71
N LYS A 95 5.25 1.55 -1.20
CA LYS A 95 3.79 1.68 -1.06
C LYS A 95 3.07 1.60 -2.41
N ILE A 96 3.57 2.32 -3.41
CA ILE A 96 2.98 2.32 -4.75
C ILE A 96 3.04 0.92 -5.35
N VAL A 97 4.21 0.30 -5.31
CA VAL A 97 4.44 -1.07 -5.82
C VAL A 97 3.52 -2.08 -5.13
N ASN A 98 3.41 -2.02 -3.80
CA ASN A 98 2.51 -2.90 -3.05
C ASN A 98 1.04 -2.67 -3.42
N SER A 99 0.62 -1.42 -3.60
CA SER A 99 -0.74 -1.10 -4.05
C SER A 99 -1.04 -1.71 -5.42
N GLN A 100 -0.08 -1.66 -6.35
CA GLN A 100 -0.24 -2.28 -7.68
C GLN A 100 -0.34 -3.80 -7.59
N VAL A 101 0.51 -4.43 -6.78
CA VAL A 101 0.45 -5.87 -6.51
C VAL A 101 -0.92 -6.26 -5.93
N SER A 102 -1.39 -5.54 -4.91
CA SER A 102 -2.68 -5.80 -4.27
C SER A 102 -3.84 -5.65 -5.23
N TRP A 103 -3.84 -4.58 -6.04
CA TRP A 103 -4.88 -4.35 -7.05
C TRP A 103 -4.92 -5.49 -8.08
N HIS A 104 -3.76 -5.90 -8.59
CA HIS A 104 -3.71 -6.99 -9.58
C HIS A 104 -4.17 -8.32 -8.99
N ASN A 105 -3.78 -8.62 -7.74
CA ASN A 105 -4.25 -9.80 -7.04
C ASN A 105 -5.77 -9.78 -6.84
N LEU A 106 -6.35 -8.63 -6.50
CA LEU A 106 -7.80 -8.47 -6.37
C LEU A 106 -8.52 -8.72 -7.69
N GLN A 107 -8.02 -8.16 -8.80
CA GLN A 107 -8.58 -8.41 -10.13
C GLN A 107 -8.56 -9.90 -10.50
N LYS A 108 -7.46 -10.59 -10.20
CA LYS A 108 -7.32 -12.02 -10.44
C LYS A 108 -8.33 -12.83 -9.61
N LEU A 109 -8.49 -12.51 -8.34
CA LEU A 109 -9.46 -13.16 -7.45
C LEU A 109 -10.91 -12.93 -7.91
N GLN A 110 -11.26 -11.71 -8.31
CA GLN A 110 -12.59 -11.39 -8.84
C GLN A 110 -12.91 -12.20 -10.09
N LYS A 111 -11.94 -12.35 -11.00
CA LYS A 111 -12.09 -13.19 -12.19
C LYS A 111 -12.32 -14.66 -11.79
N GLN A 112 -11.51 -15.19 -10.88
CA GLN A 112 -11.67 -16.58 -10.40
C GLN A 112 -13.03 -16.82 -9.75
N LEU A 113 -13.53 -15.87 -8.95
CA LEU A 113 -14.87 -15.96 -8.35
C LEU A 113 -15.98 -15.95 -9.41
N LYS A 114 -15.84 -15.15 -10.47
CA LYS A 114 -16.78 -15.12 -11.59
C LYS A 114 -16.82 -16.46 -12.32
N ASP A 115 -15.64 -16.98 -12.66
CA ASP A 115 -15.50 -18.25 -13.40
C ASP A 115 -16.08 -19.43 -12.60
N LEU A 116 -15.87 -19.45 -11.28
CA LEU A 116 -16.46 -20.45 -10.39
C LEU A 116 -17.99 -20.38 -10.35
N LYS A 117 -18.54 -19.16 -10.27
CA LYS A 117 -20.00 -18.96 -10.26
C LYS A 117 -20.64 -19.40 -11.57
N GLU A 118 -20.04 -19.06 -12.71
CA GLU A 118 -20.52 -19.50 -14.03
C GLU A 118 -20.51 -21.02 -14.15
N THR A 119 -19.45 -21.67 -13.64
CA THR A 119 -19.35 -23.14 -13.60
C THR A 119 -20.44 -23.76 -12.71
N GLU A 120 -20.75 -23.16 -11.56
CA GLU A 120 -21.83 -23.60 -10.68
C GLU A 120 -23.21 -23.48 -11.36
N ASP A 121 -23.46 -22.36 -12.04
CA ASP A 121 -24.72 -22.10 -12.74
C ASP A 121 -24.94 -23.10 -13.90
N ILE A 122 -23.89 -23.41 -14.68
CA ILE A 122 -23.93 -24.45 -15.72
C ILE A 122 -24.22 -25.83 -15.11
N ASN A 123 -23.57 -26.17 -14.01
CA ASN A 123 -23.77 -27.46 -13.34
C ASN A 123 -25.19 -27.59 -12.74
N LYS A 124 -25.81 -26.49 -12.29
CA LYS A 124 -27.20 -26.48 -11.85
C LYS A 124 -28.18 -26.60 -13.02
N ALA A 125 -27.88 -25.95 -14.15
CA ALA A 125 -28.70 -26.02 -15.35
C ALA A 125 -28.68 -27.41 -16.00
N GLY A 126 -27.52 -28.08 -16.04
CA GLY A 126 -27.38 -29.43 -16.61
C GLY A 126 -27.91 -30.58 -15.73
N LYS A 127 -28.36 -30.30 -14.50
CA LYS A 127 -29.01 -31.26 -13.59
C LYS A 127 -30.55 -31.22 -13.66
N ARG A 128 -31.13 -30.36 -14.50
CA ARG A 128 -32.57 -30.28 -14.78
C ARG A 128 -32.87 -30.96 -16.10
#